data_AF-A0A061RJ11-F1
#
_entry.id   AF-A0A061RJ11-F1
#
_cell.length_a   1.000
_cell.length_b   1.000
_cell.length_c   1.000
_cell.angle_alpha   90.00
_cell.angle_beta   90.00
_cell.angle_gamma   90.00
#
_symmetry.space_group_name_H-M   'P 1'
#
loop_
_entity.id
_entity.type
_entity.pdbx_description
1 polymer ?
#
loop_
_entity_poly.entity_id
_entity_poly.type
_entity_poly.pdbx_seq_one_letter_code
_entity_poly.pdbx_strand_id
1 'polypeptide(L)'
;QIEALVQKYNSEMAPAVREQMRLLSRPGTVFSGNRSDASPWTQLLFLTRRTFLSNVRNIGIFWLRVIMYLLLCICMGTVFFDLGKDFRGGVQGRASLLFFVVAFLTFMAIAGFPAFVEEMQVFIRERLNGYYGVGVFALANTLAAAPFVLIISVVATVGLYFLAGFNDDIGRVFYFVVALFCSLFVVESLMMAIAAVVPHFLMGIAAGAGVMGMFMIVCGFFKYRDELPDPVWRFPMHYVSFHTYAFNGLMQNEFQGTEGWCSACVGGPGRCSMTGAEVMRFYQLDNRNKWIDVAVLAGMCVAYRLVFYVMLKVKEMAHH
;
A
#
# COMPACT_ATOMS: atom_id res chain seq x y z
N GLN A 1 -17.77 55.28 15.05
CA GLN A 1 -17.26 54.18 15.92
C GLN A 1 -16.28 53.26 15.19
N ILE A 2 -16.60 52.78 13.99
CA ILE A 2 -15.70 51.91 13.20
C ILE A 2 -14.39 52.63 12.82
N GLU A 3 -14.46 53.88 12.37
CA GLU A 3 -13.26 54.67 12.02
C GLU A 3 -12.33 54.90 13.21
N ALA A 4 -12.87 55.11 14.41
CA ALA A 4 -12.07 55.25 15.63
C ALA A 4 -11.36 53.94 16.01
N LEU A 5 -12.00 52.79 15.79
CA LEU A 5 -11.39 51.48 16.00
C LEU A 5 -10.31 51.18 14.97
N VAL A 6 -10.53 51.54 13.71
CA VAL A 6 -9.53 51.40 12.62
C VAL A 6 -8.32 52.30 12.88
N GLN A 7 -8.55 53.53 13.33
CA GLN A 7 -7.49 54.48 13.64
C GLN A 7 -6.66 53.98 14.82
N LYS A 8 -7.30 53.47 15.88
CA LYS A 8 -6.63 52.87 17.04
C LYS A 8 -5.83 51.61 16.68
N TYR A 9 -6.38 50.74 15.82
CA TYR A 9 -5.66 49.58 15.32
C TYR A 9 -4.40 49.99 14.55
N ASN A 10 -4.51 50.99 13.67
CA ASN A 10 -3.39 51.45 12.86
C ASN A 10 -2.30 52.17 13.67
N SER A 11 -2.66 52.89 14.74
CA SER A 11 -1.71 53.63 15.58
C SER A 11 -1.02 52.76 16.63
N GLU A 12 -1.75 51.88 17.31
CA GLU A 12 -1.24 51.14 18.48
C GLU A 12 -0.87 49.69 18.15
N MET A 13 -1.74 48.98 17.42
CA MET A 13 -1.62 47.53 17.23
C MET A 13 -0.82 47.15 15.98
N ALA A 14 -1.00 47.87 14.88
CA ALA A 14 -0.36 47.60 13.61
C ALA A 14 1.19 47.67 13.62
N PRO A 15 1.86 48.56 14.38
CA PRO A 15 3.33 48.51 14.50
C PRO A 15 3.81 47.29 15.29
N ALA A 16 3.16 46.95 16.40
CA ALA A 16 3.50 45.78 17.22
C ALA A 16 3.29 44.45 16.46
N VAL A 17 2.18 44.33 15.72
CA VAL A 17 1.89 43.18 14.87
C VAL A 17 2.89 43.09 13.71
N ARG A 18 3.27 44.23 13.10
CA ARG A 18 4.32 44.26 12.07
C ARG A 18 5.69 43.90 12.61
N GLU A 19 5.99 44.25 13.85
CA GLU A 19 7.25 43.90 14.51
C GLU A 19 7.28 42.41 14.89
N GLN A 20 6.20 41.86 15.44
CA GLN A 20 6.05 40.41 15.62
C GLN A 20 6.09 39.64 14.30
N MET A 21 5.41 40.12 13.26
CA MET A 21 5.51 39.53 11.92
C MET A 21 6.93 39.64 11.38
N ARG A 22 7.67 40.74 11.61
CA ARG A 22 9.09 40.84 11.25
C ARG A 22 9.97 39.88 12.05
N LEU A 23 9.68 39.67 13.33
CA LEU A 23 10.43 38.73 14.18
C LEU A 23 10.14 37.26 13.82
N LEU A 24 8.89 36.96 13.43
CA LEU A 24 8.47 35.63 12.93
C LEU A 24 8.85 35.40 11.47
N SER A 25 8.93 36.46 10.65
CA SER A 25 9.37 36.44 9.25
C SER A 25 10.87 36.64 9.09
N ARG A 26 11.61 36.95 10.18
CA ARG A 26 13.06 36.72 10.18
C ARG A 26 13.19 35.25 9.85
N PRO A 27 13.80 34.86 8.71
CA PRO A 27 14.08 33.47 8.48
C PRO A 27 14.87 33.02 9.69
N GLY A 28 14.27 32.17 10.54
CA GLY A 28 14.95 31.60 11.69
C GLY A 28 16.27 31.13 11.14
N THR A 29 17.38 31.67 11.68
CA THR A 29 18.73 31.60 11.10
C THR A 29 18.84 30.37 10.24
N VAL A 30 18.74 30.53 8.91
CA VAL A 30 19.03 29.44 7.99
C VAL A 30 20.41 29.02 8.41
N PHE A 31 20.51 27.86 9.07
CA PHE A 31 21.78 27.35 9.52
C PHE A 31 22.54 27.07 8.24
N SER A 32 23.31 28.07 7.80
CA SER A 32 24.36 27.95 6.80
C SER A 32 25.54 27.22 7.42
N GLY A 33 25.26 26.20 8.24
CA GLY A 33 26.21 25.18 8.62
C GLY A 33 26.22 24.16 7.50
N ASN A 34 27.41 23.63 7.20
CA ASN A 34 27.57 22.48 6.31
C ASN A 34 26.48 21.42 6.60
N ARG A 35 26.06 20.70 5.54
CA ARG A 35 25.28 19.46 5.66
C ARG A 35 25.77 18.69 6.90
N SER A 36 24.84 18.21 7.74
CA SER A 36 25.17 17.50 8.98
C SER A 36 26.45 16.67 8.87
N ASP A 37 27.43 16.94 9.73
CA ASP A 37 28.73 16.25 9.77
C ASP A 37 28.60 14.75 10.13
N ALA A 38 27.40 14.29 10.47
CA ALA A 38 27.13 12.89 10.76
C ALA A 38 27.20 12.03 9.49
N SER A 39 27.83 10.86 9.60
CA SER A 39 27.85 9.85 8.53
C SER A 39 26.42 9.51 8.06
N PRO A 40 26.20 9.29 6.74
CA PRO A 40 24.90 8.89 6.19
C PRO A 40 24.30 7.65 6.88
N TRP A 41 25.14 6.72 7.35
CA TRP A 41 24.70 5.53 8.09
C TRP A 41 24.17 5.88 9.47
N THR A 42 24.82 6.81 10.16
CA THR A 42 24.37 7.32 11.46
C THR A 42 23.03 8.03 11.29
N GLN A 43 22.92 8.90 10.28
CA GLN A 43 21.65 9.56 9.95
C GLN A 43 20.54 8.53 9.68
N LEU A 44 20.80 7.52 8.85
CA LEU A 44 19.85 6.45 8.52
C LEU A 44 19.39 5.68 9.76
N LEU A 45 20.30 5.29 10.64
CA LEU A 45 19.97 4.53 11.85
C LEU A 45 19.12 5.35 12.81
N PHE A 46 19.49 6.62 13.04
CA PHE A 46 18.72 7.53 13.89
C PHE A 46 17.33 7.80 13.32
N LEU A 47 17.21 8.05 12.02
CA LEU A 47 15.93 8.27 11.35
C LEU A 47 15.05 7.02 11.41
N THR A 48 15.59 5.86 11.07
CA THR A 48 14.86 4.58 11.15
C THR A 48 14.36 4.34 12.58
N ARG A 49 15.23 4.52 13.58
CA ARG A 49 14.85 4.34 15.00
C ARG A 49 13.76 5.34 15.41
N ARG A 50 13.87 6.60 15.00
CA ARG A 50 12.88 7.64 15.29
C ARG A 50 11.53 7.31 14.67
N THR A 51 11.49 7.03 13.37
CA THR A 51 10.25 6.69 12.65
C THR A 51 9.64 5.40 13.21
N PHE A 52 10.46 4.39 13.52
CA PHE A 52 10.00 3.17 14.17
C PHE A 52 9.36 3.44 15.55
N LEU A 53 10.04 4.18 16.42
CA LEU A 53 9.50 4.55 17.74
C LEU A 53 8.23 5.40 17.63
N SER A 54 8.18 6.32 16.65
CA SER A 54 6.99 7.11 16.36
C SER A 54 5.81 6.20 16.00
N ASN A 55 6.02 5.22 15.11
CA ASN A 55 4.99 4.27 14.71
C ASN A 55 4.52 3.36 15.86
N VAL A 56 5.43 2.91 16.73
CA VAL A 56 5.05 2.10 17.91
C VAL A 56 4.25 2.93 18.92
N ARG A 57 4.67 4.16 19.20
CA ARG A 57 4.10 5.00 20.27
C ARG A 57 2.80 5.67 19.85
N ASN A 58 2.63 5.98 18.57
CA ASN A 58 1.39 6.56 18.05
C ASN A 58 0.33 5.47 17.86
N ILE A 59 -0.33 5.12 18.97
CA ILE A 59 -1.33 4.07 19.04
C ILE A 59 -2.44 4.24 18.01
N GLY A 60 -2.91 5.48 17.81
CA GLY A 60 -3.98 5.79 16.87
C GLY A 60 -3.65 5.52 15.40
N ILE A 61 -2.38 5.45 15.01
CA ILE A 61 -1.99 5.35 13.60
C ILE A 61 -1.69 3.89 13.23
N PHE A 62 -0.87 3.19 14.01
CA PHE A 62 -0.48 1.82 13.67
C PHE A 62 -1.44 0.77 14.25
N TRP A 63 -1.72 0.81 15.56
CA TRP A 63 -2.52 -0.22 16.22
C TRP A 63 -3.97 -0.21 15.75
N LEU A 64 -4.52 0.96 15.44
CA LEU A 64 -5.84 1.09 14.82
C LEU A 64 -5.89 0.39 13.47
N ARG A 65 -4.84 0.51 12.63
CA ARG A 65 -4.74 -0.26 11.37
C ARG A 65 -4.71 -1.76 11.64
N VAL A 66 -3.90 -2.23 12.59
CA VAL A 66 -3.86 -3.68 12.94
C VAL A 66 -5.24 -4.20 13.33
N ILE A 67 -5.95 -3.47 14.21
CA ILE A 67 -7.29 -3.84 14.66
C ILE A 67 -8.28 -3.85 13.50
N MET A 68 -8.29 -2.81 12.66
CA MET A 68 -9.20 -2.73 11.50
C MET A 68 -8.98 -3.89 10.52
N TYR A 69 -7.71 -4.22 10.23
CA TYR A 69 -7.39 -5.34 9.34
C TYR A 69 -7.80 -6.68 9.95
N LEU A 70 -7.54 -6.89 11.24
CA LEU A 70 -7.94 -8.09 11.95
C LEU A 70 -9.46 -8.28 11.94
N LEU A 71 -10.22 -7.24 12.34
CA LEU A 71 -11.69 -7.29 12.37
C LEU A 71 -12.26 -7.59 11.00
N LEU A 72 -11.76 -6.91 9.96
CA LEU A 72 -12.18 -7.15 8.60
C LEU A 72 -11.87 -8.58 8.14
N CYS A 73 -10.67 -9.09 8.41
CA CYS A 73 -10.26 -10.47 8.09
C CYS A 73 -11.12 -11.51 8.80
N ILE A 74 -11.46 -11.29 10.07
CA ILE A 74 -12.40 -12.14 10.80
C ILE A 74 -13.78 -12.09 10.15
N CYS A 75 -14.31 -10.91 9.82
CA CYS A 75 -15.59 -10.78 9.14
C CYS A 75 -15.61 -11.49 7.78
N MET A 76 -14.54 -11.38 6.99
CA MET A 76 -14.41 -12.11 5.73
C MET A 76 -14.33 -13.62 5.95
N GLY A 77 -13.51 -14.05 6.92
CA GLY A 77 -13.33 -15.47 7.24
C GLY A 77 -14.60 -16.12 7.77
N THR A 78 -15.46 -15.40 8.49
CA THR A 78 -16.75 -15.92 8.95
C THR A 78 -17.81 -15.92 7.85
N VAL A 79 -17.83 -14.93 6.95
CA VAL A 79 -18.75 -14.93 5.80
C VAL A 79 -18.42 -16.06 4.82
N PHE A 80 -17.14 -16.33 4.60
CA PHE A 80 -16.63 -17.41 3.75
C PHE A 80 -16.15 -18.60 4.57
N PHE A 81 -16.83 -18.92 5.68
CA PHE A 81 -16.40 -19.98 6.59
C PHE A 81 -16.42 -21.35 5.90
N ASP A 82 -15.33 -22.10 6.05
CA ASP A 82 -15.12 -23.46 5.55
C ASP A 82 -15.62 -23.68 4.11
N LEU A 83 -14.90 -23.07 3.15
CA LEU A 83 -15.24 -23.19 1.74
C LEU A 83 -15.10 -24.64 1.30
N GLY A 84 -16.19 -25.26 0.86
CA GLY A 84 -16.20 -26.63 0.35
C GLY A 84 -15.38 -26.80 -0.95
N LYS A 85 -15.59 -27.95 -1.62
CA LYS A 85 -14.99 -28.24 -2.94
C LYS A 85 -15.98 -28.10 -4.10
N ASP A 86 -17.21 -27.66 -3.80
CA ASP A 86 -18.23 -27.43 -4.82
C ASP A 86 -17.83 -26.27 -5.76
N PHE A 87 -18.48 -26.15 -6.92
CA PHE A 87 -18.08 -25.13 -7.88
C PHE A 87 -18.38 -23.71 -7.38
N ARG A 88 -19.59 -23.49 -6.84
CA ARG A 88 -20.07 -22.16 -6.44
C ARG A 88 -19.46 -21.70 -5.11
N GLY A 89 -19.52 -22.53 -4.08
CA GLY A 89 -18.94 -22.26 -2.77
C GLY A 89 -17.43 -22.45 -2.76
N GLY A 90 -16.94 -23.57 -3.27
CA GLY A 90 -15.51 -23.88 -3.31
C GLY A 90 -14.72 -23.03 -4.31
N VAL A 91 -14.81 -23.31 -5.60
CA VAL A 91 -13.94 -22.67 -6.61
C VAL A 91 -14.21 -21.17 -6.71
N GLN A 92 -15.46 -20.78 -6.97
CA GLN A 92 -15.82 -19.37 -7.13
C GLN A 92 -15.76 -18.60 -5.80
N GLY A 93 -16.15 -19.20 -4.68
CA GLY A 93 -16.05 -18.57 -3.37
C GLY A 93 -14.60 -18.30 -2.96
N ARG A 94 -13.69 -19.27 -3.15
CA ARG A 94 -12.24 -19.08 -2.91
C ARG A 94 -11.67 -17.98 -3.82
N ALA A 95 -11.98 -17.99 -5.11
CA ALA A 95 -11.52 -16.94 -6.03
C ALA A 95 -12.04 -15.55 -5.63
N SER A 96 -13.31 -15.45 -5.24
CA SER A 96 -13.92 -14.19 -4.78
C SER A 96 -13.27 -13.68 -3.49
N LEU A 97 -12.98 -14.58 -2.55
CA LEU A 97 -12.31 -14.25 -1.31
C LEU A 97 -10.87 -13.77 -1.55
N LEU A 98 -10.11 -14.47 -2.40
CA LEU A 98 -8.75 -14.08 -2.78
C LEU A 98 -8.72 -12.73 -3.50
N PHE A 99 -9.69 -12.47 -4.38
CA PHE A 99 -9.87 -11.15 -4.99
C PHE A 99 -10.12 -10.09 -3.91
N PHE A 100 -11.04 -10.34 -2.99
CA PHE A 100 -11.38 -9.38 -1.94
C PHE A 100 -10.19 -9.10 -1.01
N VAL A 101 -9.38 -10.13 -0.69
CA VAL A 101 -8.11 -9.98 0.02
C VAL A 101 -7.18 -9.01 -0.69
N VAL A 102 -6.91 -9.26 -1.98
CA VAL A 102 -5.96 -8.46 -2.76
C VAL A 102 -6.51 -7.07 -3.04
N ALA A 103 -7.80 -6.94 -3.31
CA ALA A 103 -8.46 -5.67 -3.61
C ALA A 103 -8.67 -4.83 -2.35
N PHE A 104 -9.51 -5.30 -1.43
CA PHE A 104 -10.05 -4.47 -0.36
C PHE A 104 -9.06 -4.28 0.80
N LEU A 105 -8.30 -5.30 1.21
CA LEU A 105 -7.32 -5.12 2.30
C LEU A 105 -6.21 -4.18 1.86
N THR A 106 -5.77 -4.26 0.61
CA THR A 106 -4.73 -3.35 0.10
C THR A 106 -5.29 -1.93 -0.10
N PHE A 107 -6.57 -1.78 -0.46
CA PHE A 107 -7.25 -0.48 -0.50
C PHE A 107 -7.27 0.22 0.87
N MET A 108 -7.47 -0.54 1.94
CA MET A 108 -7.42 -0.02 3.31
C MET A 108 -6.06 0.57 3.69
N ALA A 109 -4.98 0.28 2.95
CA ALA A 109 -3.67 0.87 3.21
C ALA A 109 -3.63 2.38 2.90
N ILE A 110 -4.54 2.89 2.05
CA ILE A 110 -4.68 4.33 1.76
C ILE A 110 -4.98 5.12 3.04
N ALA A 111 -5.61 4.53 4.06
CA ALA A 111 -5.91 5.19 5.32
C ALA A 111 -4.65 5.69 6.07
N GLY A 112 -3.47 5.10 5.80
CA GLY A 112 -2.20 5.57 6.35
C GLY A 112 -1.62 6.81 5.67
N PHE A 113 -2.18 7.22 4.53
CA PHE A 113 -1.63 8.31 3.70
C PHE A 113 -1.56 9.68 4.39
N PRO A 114 -2.58 10.15 5.15
CA PRO A 114 -2.50 11.44 5.83
C PRO A 114 -1.32 11.54 6.80
N ALA A 115 -1.09 10.49 7.59
CA ALA A 115 0.04 10.42 8.53
C ALA A 115 1.39 10.50 7.79
N PHE A 116 1.50 9.86 6.62
CA PHE A 116 2.70 9.98 5.80
C PHE A 116 2.89 11.39 5.24
N VAL A 117 1.82 12.06 4.79
CA VAL A 117 1.90 13.45 4.31
C VAL A 117 2.38 14.37 5.42
N GLU A 118 1.92 14.18 6.66
CA GLU A 118 2.40 14.93 7.83
C GLU A 118 3.91 14.70 8.09
N GLU A 119 4.37 13.45 8.03
CA GLU A 119 5.81 13.12 8.14
C GLU A 119 6.62 13.81 7.02
N MET A 120 6.08 13.85 5.80
CA MET A 120 6.71 14.54 4.67
C MET A 120 6.85 16.06 4.91
N GLN A 121 5.87 16.70 5.57
CA GLN A 121 5.97 18.13 5.95
C GLN A 121 7.05 18.39 7.01
N VAL A 122 7.27 17.44 7.93
CA VAL A 122 8.38 17.51 8.88
C VAL A 122 9.70 17.34 8.14
N PHE A 123 9.80 16.35 7.25
CA PHE A 123 10.97 16.10 6.43
C PHE A 123 11.41 17.33 5.62
N ILE A 124 10.48 18.01 4.94
CA ILE A 124 10.79 19.21 4.14
C ILE A 124 11.47 20.28 5.02
N ARG A 125 10.96 20.51 6.24
CA ARG A 125 11.54 21.47 7.19
C ARG A 125 12.93 21.05 7.69
N GLU A 126 13.10 19.78 8.04
CA GLU A 126 14.41 19.24 8.48
C GLU A 126 15.44 19.25 7.34
N ARG A 127 14.99 19.05 6.10
CA ARG A 127 15.84 19.12 4.91
C ARG A 127 16.32 20.54 4.64
N LEU A 128 15.44 21.54 4.74
CA LEU A 128 15.79 22.96 4.57
C LEU A 128 16.82 23.42 5.62
N ASN A 129 16.82 22.81 6.81
CA ASN A 129 17.80 23.06 7.85
C ASN A 129 19.08 22.21 7.72
N GLY A 130 19.24 21.42 6.66
CA GLY A 130 20.48 20.69 6.37
C GLY A 130 20.71 19.40 7.15
N TYR A 131 19.69 18.85 7.83
CA TYR A 131 19.87 17.70 8.74
C TYR A 131 20.17 16.37 8.03
N TYR A 132 19.48 16.04 6.93
CA TYR A 132 19.68 14.77 6.20
C TYR A 132 19.13 14.85 4.76
N GLY A 133 19.46 13.87 3.92
CA GLY A 133 19.08 13.81 2.50
C GLY A 133 17.82 13.00 2.18
N VAL A 134 17.25 13.25 0.99
CA VAL A 134 16.09 12.53 0.43
C VAL A 134 16.28 11.01 0.44
N GLY A 135 17.47 10.53 0.06
CA GLY A 135 17.76 9.09 0.00
C GLY A 135 17.77 8.44 1.39
N VAL A 136 18.33 9.12 2.39
CA VAL A 136 18.35 8.64 3.77
C VAL A 136 16.92 8.60 4.33
N PHE A 137 16.11 9.62 4.05
CA PHE A 137 14.70 9.65 4.43
C PHE A 137 13.90 8.50 3.82
N ALA A 138 13.98 8.34 2.49
CA ALA A 138 13.23 7.32 1.77
C ALA A 138 13.61 5.92 2.27
N LEU A 139 14.90 5.65 2.47
CA LEU A 139 15.36 4.34 2.96
C LEU A 139 14.98 4.12 4.43
N ALA A 140 15.14 5.13 5.30
CA ALA A 140 14.77 5.03 6.71
C ALA A 140 13.29 4.71 6.88
N ASN A 141 12.43 5.40 6.14
CA ASN A 141 10.99 5.19 6.18
C ASN A 141 10.62 3.79 5.64
N THR A 142 11.27 3.34 4.56
CA THR A 142 11.09 1.98 4.01
C THR A 142 11.41 0.90 5.05
N LEU A 143 12.58 1.00 5.70
CA LEU A 143 13.04 0.03 6.70
C LEU A 143 12.18 0.08 7.97
N ALA A 144 11.77 1.29 8.39
CA ALA A 144 10.90 1.45 9.54
C ALA A 144 9.51 0.87 9.30
N ALA A 145 8.94 1.00 8.09
CA ALA A 145 7.58 0.54 7.77
C ALA A 145 7.48 -0.99 7.59
N ALA A 146 8.52 -1.64 7.05
CA ALA A 146 8.51 -3.08 6.74
C ALA A 146 8.03 -4.00 7.90
N PRO A 147 8.55 -3.91 9.15
CA PRO A 147 8.09 -4.78 10.24
C PRO A 147 6.61 -4.58 10.58
N PHE A 148 6.09 -3.35 10.48
CA PHE A 148 4.69 -3.05 10.76
C PHE A 148 3.76 -3.65 9.71
N VAL A 149 4.11 -3.54 8.42
CA VAL A 149 3.36 -4.15 7.33
C VAL A 149 3.41 -5.67 7.42
N LEU A 150 4.55 -6.24 7.82
CA LEU A 150 4.67 -7.67 8.07
C LEU A 150 3.73 -8.15 9.18
N ILE A 151 3.68 -7.45 10.32
CA ILE A 151 2.74 -7.76 11.41
C ILE A 151 1.30 -7.73 10.90
N ILE A 152 0.92 -6.70 10.14
CA ILE A 152 -0.43 -6.60 9.55
C ILE A 152 -0.72 -7.80 8.65
N SER A 153 0.21 -8.18 7.76
CA SER A 153 0.01 -9.33 6.87
C SER A 153 -0.13 -10.65 7.62
N VAL A 154 0.66 -10.87 8.68
CA VAL A 154 0.58 -12.10 9.50
C VAL A 154 -0.75 -12.16 10.25
N VAL A 155 -1.12 -11.09 10.93
CA VAL A 155 -2.38 -11.01 11.69
C VAL A 155 -3.60 -11.16 10.76
N ALA A 156 -3.58 -10.51 9.60
CA ALA A 156 -4.63 -10.65 8.58
C ALA A 156 -4.73 -12.09 8.06
N THR A 157 -3.59 -12.72 7.79
CA THR A 157 -3.55 -14.12 7.33
C THR A 157 -4.12 -15.06 8.40
N VAL A 158 -3.68 -14.95 9.65
CA VAL A 158 -4.21 -15.80 10.74
C VAL A 158 -5.71 -15.58 10.94
N GLY A 159 -6.16 -14.33 10.89
CA GLY A 159 -7.58 -13.97 11.09
C GLY A 159 -8.51 -14.42 9.97
N LEU A 160 -7.99 -14.75 8.78
CA LEU A 160 -8.79 -15.12 7.61
C LEU A 160 -8.55 -16.57 7.15
N TYR A 161 -7.28 -16.96 7.00
CA TYR A 161 -6.87 -18.10 6.20
C TYR A 161 -7.41 -19.43 6.72
N PHE A 162 -7.33 -19.61 8.04
CA PHE A 162 -7.82 -20.81 8.71
C PHE A 162 -9.34 -20.84 8.83
N LEU A 163 -10.00 -19.68 8.97
CA LEU A 163 -11.47 -19.61 8.99
C LEU A 163 -12.08 -19.95 7.63
N ALA A 164 -11.44 -19.51 6.55
CA ALA A 164 -11.90 -19.76 5.19
C ALA A 164 -11.68 -21.21 4.70
N GLY A 165 -10.93 -22.02 5.45
CA GLY A 165 -10.60 -23.38 5.07
C GLY A 165 -9.64 -23.46 3.86
N PHE A 166 -8.71 -22.50 3.72
CA PHE A 166 -7.63 -22.61 2.72
C PHE A 166 -6.70 -23.80 3.02
N ASN A 167 -5.95 -24.26 2.01
CA ASN A 167 -5.05 -25.40 2.17
C ASN A 167 -3.96 -25.11 3.22
N ASP A 168 -3.98 -25.82 4.33
CA ASP A 168 -3.22 -25.56 5.55
C ASP A 168 -1.72 -25.96 5.50
N ASP A 169 -1.21 -26.31 4.31
CA ASP A 169 0.21 -26.57 4.11
C ASP A 169 1.05 -25.33 4.47
N ILE A 170 2.11 -25.55 5.25
CA ILE A 170 2.97 -24.47 5.77
C ILE A 170 3.56 -23.63 4.63
N GLY A 171 3.91 -24.25 3.50
CA GLY A 171 4.44 -23.55 2.34
C GLY A 171 3.41 -22.62 1.68
N ARG A 172 2.13 -23.01 1.69
CA ARG A 172 1.03 -22.21 1.15
C ARG A 172 0.63 -21.05 2.06
N VAL A 173 0.61 -21.29 3.38
CA VAL A 173 0.41 -20.23 4.38
C VAL A 173 1.53 -19.20 4.29
N PHE A 174 2.80 -19.65 4.23
CA PHE A 174 3.95 -18.77 4.10
C PHE A 174 3.88 -17.92 2.83
N TYR A 175 3.56 -18.54 1.69
CA TYR A 175 3.37 -17.82 0.45
C TYR A 175 2.27 -16.76 0.56
N PHE A 176 1.14 -17.09 1.19
CA PHE A 176 0.04 -16.14 1.39
C PHE A 176 0.48 -14.91 2.19
N VAL A 177 1.22 -15.11 3.29
CA VAL A 177 1.80 -14.01 4.10
C VAL A 177 2.72 -13.15 3.25
N VAL A 178 3.65 -13.76 2.50
CA VAL A 178 4.61 -13.04 1.66
C VAL A 178 3.92 -12.26 0.55
N ALA A 179 2.94 -12.86 -0.14
CA ALA A 179 2.19 -12.21 -1.20
C ALA A 179 1.38 -11.02 -0.66
N LEU A 180 0.74 -11.17 0.50
CA LEU A 180 -0.01 -10.08 1.15
C LEU A 180 0.93 -8.97 1.64
N PHE A 181 2.06 -9.33 2.25
CA PHE A 181 3.10 -8.39 2.65
C PHE A 181 3.60 -7.55 1.46
N CYS A 182 4.01 -8.21 0.37
CA CYS A 182 4.47 -7.52 -0.84
C CYS A 182 3.38 -6.62 -1.42
N SER A 183 2.13 -7.09 -1.46
CA SER A 183 1.00 -6.30 -1.97
C SER A 183 0.76 -5.03 -1.16
N LEU A 184 0.73 -5.13 0.17
CA LEU A 184 0.59 -3.96 1.05
C LEU A 184 1.78 -3.00 0.92
N PHE A 185 2.99 -3.55 0.79
CA PHE A 185 4.20 -2.75 0.66
C PHE A 185 4.32 -2.02 -0.69
N VAL A 186 3.78 -2.62 -1.76
CA VAL A 186 3.59 -1.95 -3.06
C VAL A 186 2.65 -0.77 -2.93
N VAL A 187 1.51 -0.92 -2.24
CA VAL A 187 0.56 0.20 -2.03
C VAL A 187 1.18 1.31 -1.21
N GLU A 188 1.87 1.00 -0.11
CA GLU A 188 2.61 2.01 0.67
C GLU A 188 3.58 2.79 -0.24
N SER A 189 4.33 2.09 -1.10
CA SER A 189 5.28 2.73 -2.02
C SER A 189 4.62 3.56 -3.11
N LEU A 190 3.50 3.08 -3.68
CA LEU A 190 2.69 3.81 -4.66
C LEU A 190 2.12 5.09 -4.02
N MET A 191 1.58 4.99 -2.81
CA MET A 191 1.03 6.13 -2.09
C MET A 191 2.11 7.16 -1.75
N MET A 192 3.34 6.74 -1.43
CA MET A 192 4.45 7.67 -1.27
C MET A 192 4.79 8.40 -2.56
N ALA A 193 4.83 7.69 -3.70
CA ALA A 193 5.03 8.32 -5.00
C ALA A 193 3.94 9.37 -5.29
N ILE A 194 2.67 9.06 -4.99
CA ILE A 194 1.55 10.01 -5.12
C ILE A 194 1.73 11.22 -4.20
N ALA A 195 2.10 11.01 -2.93
CA ALA A 195 2.36 12.10 -1.97
C ALA A 195 3.42 13.08 -2.47
N ALA A 196 4.45 12.58 -3.16
CA ALA A 196 5.48 13.44 -3.72
C ALA A 196 5.00 14.32 -4.88
N VAL A 197 3.83 14.06 -5.47
CA VAL A 197 3.29 14.85 -6.59
C VAL A 197 2.16 15.76 -6.16
N VAL A 198 1.25 15.28 -5.31
CA VAL A 198 0.02 16.01 -4.98
C VAL A 198 0.28 17.22 -4.08
N PRO A 199 -0.51 18.31 -4.24
CA PRO A 199 -0.35 19.53 -3.44
C PRO A 199 -0.96 19.42 -2.03
N HIS A 200 -2.00 18.60 -1.86
CA HIS A 200 -2.67 18.39 -0.57
C HIS A 200 -3.18 16.96 -0.43
N PHE A 201 -3.35 16.51 0.82
CA PHE A 201 -3.59 15.09 1.10
C PHE A 201 -4.92 14.58 0.50
N LEU A 202 -5.98 15.40 0.45
CA LEU A 202 -7.27 14.97 -0.10
C LEU A 202 -7.18 14.55 -1.58
N MET A 203 -6.41 15.27 -2.40
CA MET A 203 -6.13 14.88 -3.78
C MET A 203 -5.33 13.59 -3.86
N GLY A 204 -4.39 13.38 -2.94
CA GLY A 204 -3.63 12.12 -2.86
C GLY A 204 -4.49 10.92 -2.53
N ILE A 205 -5.42 11.05 -1.58
CA ILE A 205 -6.39 9.99 -1.26
C ILE A 205 -7.26 9.69 -2.48
N ALA A 206 -7.80 10.73 -3.14
CA ALA A 206 -8.64 10.55 -4.33
C ALA A 206 -7.87 9.90 -5.50
N ALA A 207 -6.64 10.35 -5.77
CA ALA A 207 -5.79 9.78 -6.80
C ALA A 207 -5.40 8.33 -6.49
N GLY A 208 -5.01 8.04 -5.25
CA GLY A 208 -4.70 6.69 -4.78
C GLY A 208 -5.89 5.75 -4.92
N ALA A 209 -7.07 6.18 -4.48
CA ALA A 209 -8.30 5.40 -4.61
C ALA A 209 -8.67 5.16 -6.09
N GLY A 210 -8.51 6.16 -6.95
CA GLY A 210 -8.74 6.04 -8.39
C GLY A 210 -7.81 5.02 -9.06
N VAL A 211 -6.50 5.10 -8.78
CA VAL A 211 -5.50 4.14 -9.31
C VAL A 211 -5.79 2.72 -8.82
N MET A 212 -6.06 2.57 -7.51
CA MET A 212 -6.39 1.27 -6.93
C MET A 212 -7.66 0.68 -7.52
N GLY A 213 -8.71 1.49 -7.69
CA GLY A 213 -9.97 1.06 -8.33
C GLY A 213 -9.76 0.60 -9.78
N MET A 214 -8.95 1.33 -10.56
CA MET A 214 -8.59 0.90 -11.92
C MET A 214 -7.84 -0.43 -11.92
N PHE A 215 -6.89 -0.62 -11.01
CA PHE A 215 -6.11 -1.85 -10.89
C PHE A 215 -6.95 -3.06 -10.48
N MET A 216 -7.95 -2.87 -9.60
CA MET A 216 -8.89 -3.93 -9.21
C MET A 216 -9.73 -4.44 -10.39
N ILE A 217 -10.16 -3.57 -11.29
CA ILE A 217 -11.01 -3.97 -12.42
C ILE A 217 -10.23 -4.84 -13.42
N VAL A 218 -8.96 -4.53 -13.65
CA VAL A 218 -8.12 -5.24 -14.64
C VAL A 218 -7.35 -6.44 -14.09
N CYS A 219 -7.51 -6.80 -12.82
CA CYS A 219 -6.68 -7.82 -12.16
C CYS A 219 -6.91 -9.27 -12.62
N GLY A 220 -7.90 -9.52 -13.49
CA GLY A 220 -8.20 -10.86 -14.01
C GLY A 220 -9.37 -11.58 -13.32
N PHE A 221 -9.97 -10.99 -12.27
CA PHE A 221 -11.14 -11.56 -11.59
C PHE A 221 -12.46 -11.26 -12.31
N PHE A 222 -12.74 -9.99 -12.65
CA PHE A 222 -14.01 -9.59 -13.29
C PHE A 222 -14.08 -9.91 -14.78
N LYS A 223 -12.96 -9.74 -15.47
CA LYS A 223 -12.77 -10.13 -16.86
C LYS A 223 -11.40 -10.74 -16.99
N TYR A 224 -11.32 -11.83 -17.73
CA TYR A 224 -10.05 -12.46 -18.05
C TYR A 224 -9.24 -11.56 -18.98
N ARG A 225 -7.92 -11.75 -18.96
CA ARG A 225 -6.97 -10.91 -19.69
C ARG A 225 -7.32 -10.81 -21.18
N ASP A 226 -7.68 -11.92 -21.81
CA ASP A 226 -7.94 -11.96 -23.25
C ASP A 226 -9.31 -11.36 -23.65
N GLU A 227 -10.18 -11.08 -22.67
CA GLU A 227 -11.48 -10.43 -22.86
C GLU A 227 -11.46 -8.94 -22.52
N LEU A 228 -10.30 -8.42 -22.09
CA LEU A 228 -10.12 -7.00 -21.85
C LEU A 228 -10.12 -6.22 -23.17
N PRO A 229 -10.82 -5.07 -23.27
CA PRO A 229 -10.82 -4.28 -24.48
C PRO A 229 -9.43 -3.72 -24.83
N ASP A 230 -9.01 -3.92 -26.08
CA ASP A 230 -7.80 -3.32 -26.62
C ASP A 230 -8.00 -1.81 -26.93
N PRO A 231 -6.94 -0.99 -26.93
CA PRO A 231 -5.56 -1.35 -26.60
C PRO A 231 -5.27 -1.23 -25.09
N VAL A 232 -5.77 -0.18 -24.43
CA VAL A 232 -5.25 0.30 -23.13
C VAL A 232 -5.46 -0.67 -21.97
N TRP A 233 -6.61 -1.35 -21.91
CA TRP A 233 -6.95 -2.20 -20.75
C TRP A 233 -6.16 -3.51 -20.73
N ARG A 234 -6.00 -4.13 -21.90
CA ARG A 234 -5.18 -5.32 -22.06
C ARG A 234 -3.69 -4.98 -22.00
N PHE A 235 -3.27 -3.88 -22.63
CA PHE A 235 -1.90 -3.37 -22.57
C PHE A 235 -1.86 -1.84 -22.59
N PRO A 236 -1.35 -1.16 -21.56
CA PRO A 236 -0.49 -1.67 -20.49
C PRO A 236 -1.19 -1.96 -19.15
N MET A 237 -2.47 -1.59 -18.97
CA MET A 237 -3.09 -1.51 -17.63
C MET A 237 -3.07 -2.83 -16.85
N HIS A 238 -3.41 -3.95 -17.49
CA HIS A 238 -3.36 -5.28 -16.87
C HIS A 238 -1.97 -5.65 -16.32
N TYR A 239 -0.89 -5.22 -17.00
CA TYR A 239 0.49 -5.56 -16.64
C TYR A 239 1.12 -4.59 -15.65
N VAL A 240 0.63 -3.35 -15.58
CA VAL A 240 1.08 -2.36 -14.59
C VAL A 240 0.37 -2.56 -13.24
N SER A 241 -0.84 -3.13 -13.27
CA SER A 241 -1.61 -3.44 -12.07
C SER A 241 -0.90 -4.49 -11.21
N PHE A 242 -0.52 -4.12 -9.99
CA PHE A 242 0.03 -5.07 -9.03
C PHE A 242 -1.04 -6.07 -8.55
N HIS A 243 -2.32 -5.69 -8.53
CA HIS A 243 -3.44 -6.58 -8.18
C HIS A 243 -3.47 -7.81 -9.09
N THR A 244 -3.10 -7.67 -10.37
CA THR A 244 -2.99 -8.80 -11.31
C THR A 244 -2.03 -9.87 -10.78
N TYR A 245 -0.81 -9.49 -10.43
CA TYR A 245 0.20 -10.45 -9.97
C TYR A 245 -0.14 -11.02 -8.59
N ALA A 246 -0.64 -10.18 -7.68
CA ALA A 246 -1.07 -10.63 -6.37
C ALA A 246 -2.23 -11.63 -6.45
N PHE A 247 -3.27 -11.34 -7.25
CA PHE A 247 -4.40 -12.23 -7.45
C PHE A 247 -3.97 -13.55 -8.13
N ASN A 248 -3.24 -13.46 -9.24
CA ASN A 248 -2.75 -14.63 -9.98
C ASN A 248 -1.86 -15.53 -9.11
N GLY A 249 -0.99 -14.94 -8.30
CA GLY A 249 -0.11 -15.66 -7.41
C GLY A 249 -0.87 -16.38 -6.29
N LEU A 250 -1.88 -15.74 -5.70
CA LEU A 250 -2.73 -16.38 -4.68
C LEU A 250 -3.60 -17.49 -5.28
N MET A 251 -4.15 -17.29 -6.48
CA MET A 251 -4.91 -18.32 -7.20
C MET A 251 -4.04 -19.56 -7.48
N GLN A 252 -2.82 -19.36 -7.97
CA GLN A 252 -1.87 -20.46 -8.14
C GLN A 252 -1.55 -21.13 -6.80
N ASN A 253 -1.31 -20.35 -5.74
CA ASN A 253 -1.01 -20.91 -4.43
C ASN A 253 -2.13 -21.78 -3.87
N GLU A 254 -3.38 -21.48 -4.20
CA GLU A 254 -4.54 -22.22 -3.72
C GLU A 254 -4.85 -23.45 -4.58
N PHE A 255 -4.83 -23.32 -5.92
CA PHE A 255 -5.27 -24.39 -6.81
C PHE A 255 -4.14 -25.26 -7.37
N GLN A 256 -2.87 -24.84 -7.31
CA GLN A 256 -1.78 -25.64 -7.87
C GLN A 256 -1.65 -26.97 -7.13
N GLY A 257 -1.67 -28.09 -7.86
CA GLY A 257 -1.50 -29.43 -7.31
C GLY A 257 -2.64 -29.93 -6.41
N THR A 258 -3.81 -29.30 -6.44
CA THR A 258 -5.00 -29.77 -5.72
C THR A 258 -5.96 -30.52 -6.64
N GLU A 259 -6.74 -31.44 -6.08
CA GLU A 259 -7.64 -32.32 -6.82
C GLU A 259 -9.02 -32.44 -6.13
N GLY A 260 -9.99 -32.94 -6.89
CA GLY A 260 -11.34 -33.22 -6.41
C GLY A 260 -12.25 -32.00 -6.39
N TRP A 261 -12.02 -31.03 -7.28
CA TRP A 261 -12.90 -29.87 -7.44
C TRP A 261 -14.13 -30.25 -8.26
N CYS A 262 -15.29 -29.72 -7.86
CA CYS A 262 -16.53 -29.93 -8.60
C CYS A 262 -16.67 -28.87 -9.69
N SER A 263 -17.11 -29.30 -10.87
CA SER A 263 -17.38 -28.41 -12.02
C SER A 263 -18.87 -28.06 -12.10
N ALA A 264 -19.20 -26.91 -12.68
CA ALA A 264 -20.58 -26.64 -13.12
C ALA A 264 -20.95 -27.37 -14.43
N CYS A 265 -19.96 -27.77 -15.24
CA CYS A 265 -20.15 -28.14 -16.65
C CYS A 265 -19.95 -29.64 -16.96
N VAL A 266 -19.31 -30.40 -16.09
CA VAL A 266 -19.00 -31.84 -16.29
C VAL A 266 -19.91 -32.69 -15.42
N GLY A 267 -21.05 -33.09 -16.01
CA GLY A 267 -21.74 -34.34 -15.68
C GLY A 267 -22.53 -34.37 -14.37
N GLY A 268 -23.66 -33.66 -14.31
CA GLY A 268 -24.71 -33.86 -13.30
C GLY A 268 -24.31 -33.52 -11.86
N PRO A 269 -25.27 -33.53 -10.92
CA PRO A 269 -24.97 -33.28 -9.51
C PRO A 269 -24.05 -34.39 -8.97
N GLY A 270 -22.81 -34.04 -8.60
CA GLY A 270 -21.94 -34.89 -7.77
C GLY A 270 -20.65 -35.45 -8.39
N ARG A 271 -20.29 -35.15 -9.65
CA ARG A 271 -18.97 -35.55 -10.19
C ARG A 271 -17.90 -34.48 -9.95
N CYS A 272 -17.12 -34.67 -8.88
CA CYS A 272 -16.01 -33.80 -8.51
C CYS A 272 -14.69 -34.40 -8.97
N SER A 273 -14.37 -34.19 -10.25
CA SER A 273 -13.18 -34.77 -10.90
C SER A 273 -12.24 -33.71 -11.48
N MET A 274 -12.51 -32.41 -11.27
CA MET A 274 -11.63 -31.38 -11.82
C MET A 274 -10.34 -31.28 -11.01
N THR A 275 -9.24 -31.16 -11.74
CA THR A 275 -7.94 -30.83 -11.15
C THR A 275 -7.81 -29.32 -11.00
N GLY A 276 -7.01 -28.87 -10.05
CA GLY A 276 -6.71 -27.45 -9.89
C GLY A 276 -6.00 -26.86 -11.11
N ALA A 277 -5.34 -27.68 -11.94
CA ALA A 277 -4.81 -27.25 -13.23
C ALA A 277 -5.91 -26.80 -14.21
N GLU A 278 -7.04 -27.51 -14.24
CA GLU A 278 -8.17 -27.11 -15.08
C GLU A 278 -8.86 -25.85 -14.55
N VAL A 279 -8.92 -25.68 -13.22
CA VAL A 279 -9.38 -24.44 -12.60
C VAL A 279 -8.47 -23.27 -13.01
N MET A 280 -7.15 -23.44 -12.93
CA MET A 280 -6.20 -22.40 -13.36
C MET A 280 -6.33 -22.09 -14.85
N ARG A 281 -6.56 -23.10 -15.70
CA ARG A 281 -6.82 -22.90 -17.13
C ARG A 281 -8.08 -22.11 -17.41
N PHE A 282 -9.13 -22.33 -16.63
CA PHE A 282 -10.36 -21.54 -16.69
C PHE A 282 -10.11 -20.06 -16.40
N TYR A 283 -9.23 -19.74 -15.45
CA TYR A 283 -8.81 -18.37 -15.14
C TYR A 283 -7.65 -17.83 -16.02
N GLN A 284 -7.23 -18.57 -17.06
CA GLN A 284 -6.10 -18.21 -17.93
C GLN A 284 -4.74 -18.08 -17.19
N LEU A 285 -4.52 -18.92 -16.17
CA LEU A 285 -3.33 -18.91 -15.29
C LEU A 285 -2.37 -20.09 -15.54
N ASP A 286 -2.33 -20.62 -16.76
CA ASP A 286 -1.56 -21.82 -17.10
C ASP A 286 -0.05 -21.65 -16.93
N ASN A 287 0.60 -22.67 -16.34
CA ASN A 287 2.06 -22.86 -16.29
C ASN A 287 2.87 -21.65 -15.80
N ARG A 288 2.31 -20.86 -14.90
CA ARG A 288 3.05 -19.77 -14.22
C ARG A 288 3.70 -20.28 -12.94
N ASN A 289 4.78 -19.61 -12.57
CA ASN A 289 5.43 -19.80 -11.28
C ASN A 289 5.03 -18.65 -10.36
N LYS A 290 4.28 -18.94 -9.30
CA LYS A 290 3.81 -17.98 -8.30
C LYS A 290 4.92 -17.12 -7.70
N TRP A 291 6.16 -17.62 -7.59
CA TRP A 291 7.28 -16.84 -7.08
C TRP A 291 7.73 -15.72 -8.02
N ILE A 292 7.47 -15.83 -9.32
CA ILE A 292 7.70 -14.75 -10.28
C ILE A 292 6.74 -13.60 -9.99
N ASP A 293 5.48 -13.89 -9.65
CA ASP A 293 4.51 -12.85 -9.29
C ASP A 293 4.98 -12.07 -8.06
N VAL A 294 5.50 -12.75 -7.03
CA VAL A 294 6.12 -12.10 -5.85
C VAL A 294 7.34 -11.26 -6.23
N ALA A 295 8.21 -11.76 -7.11
CA ALA A 295 9.37 -11.01 -7.59
C ALA A 295 8.96 -9.74 -8.35
N VAL A 296 7.90 -9.81 -9.16
CA VAL A 296 7.32 -8.65 -9.85
C VAL A 296 6.75 -7.65 -8.84
N LEU A 297 6.02 -8.10 -7.82
CA LEU A 297 5.52 -7.22 -6.75
C LEU A 297 6.68 -6.52 -6.03
N ALA A 298 7.75 -7.24 -5.68
CA ALA A 298 8.94 -6.65 -5.08
C ALA A 298 9.61 -5.63 -6.01
N GLY A 299 9.71 -5.94 -7.32
CA GLY A 299 10.22 -5.03 -8.34
C GLY A 299 9.38 -3.76 -8.47
N MET A 300 8.05 -3.87 -8.48
CA MET A 300 7.12 -2.74 -8.49
C MET A 300 7.29 -1.86 -7.26
N CYS A 301 7.46 -2.47 -6.08
CA CYS A 301 7.74 -1.72 -4.86
C CYS A 301 9.01 -0.87 -4.99
N VAL A 302 10.11 -1.45 -5.47
CA VAL A 302 11.36 -0.72 -5.69
C VAL A 302 11.16 0.38 -6.72
N ALA A 303 10.46 0.10 -7.82
CA ALA A 303 10.16 1.09 -8.86
C ALA A 303 9.39 2.31 -8.31
N TYR A 304 8.34 2.10 -7.52
CA TYR A 304 7.59 3.21 -6.92
C TYR A 304 8.41 4.01 -5.90
N ARG A 305 9.30 3.36 -5.14
CA ARG A 305 10.25 4.04 -4.23
C ARG A 305 11.27 4.88 -5.01
N LEU A 306 11.72 4.40 -6.17
CA LEU A 306 12.60 5.16 -7.06
C LEU A 306 11.87 6.37 -7.66
N VAL A 307 10.61 6.20 -8.09
CA VAL A 307 9.78 7.32 -8.56
C VAL A 307 9.63 8.36 -7.46
N PHE A 308 9.30 7.93 -6.23
CA PHE A 308 9.23 8.83 -5.07
C PHE A 308 10.54 9.61 -4.85
N TYR A 309 11.68 8.92 -4.86
CA TYR A 309 12.99 9.55 -4.72
C TYR A 309 13.26 10.58 -5.82
N VAL A 310 13.02 10.21 -7.08
CA VAL A 310 13.23 11.08 -8.25
C VAL A 310 12.32 12.31 -8.17
N MET A 311 11.04 12.15 -7.83
CA MET A 311 10.11 13.28 -7.74
C MET A 311 10.52 14.27 -6.64
N LEU A 312 10.98 13.78 -5.49
CA LEU A 312 11.53 14.64 -4.44
C LEU A 312 12.81 15.37 -4.89
N LYS A 313 13.67 14.70 -5.67
CA LYS A 313 14.86 15.33 -6.25
C LYS A 313 14.55 16.38 -7.30
N VAL A 314 13.56 16.13 -8.16
CA VAL A 314 13.11 17.12 -9.15
C VAL A 314 12.52 18.35 -8.46
N LYS A 315 11.70 18.16 -7.40
CA LYS A 315 11.20 19.27 -6.58
C LYS A 315 12.33 20.07 -5.92
N GLU A 316 13.39 19.41 -5.44
CA GLU A 316 14.57 20.07 -4.88
C GLU A 316 15.26 20.96 -5.93
N MET A 317 15.42 20.48 -7.17
CA MET A 317 16.05 21.26 -8.25
C MET A 317 15.19 22.43 -8.73
N ALA A 318 13.85 22.30 -8.72
CA ALA A 318 12.95 23.36 -9.19
C ALA A 318 12.84 24.57 -8.23
N HIS A 319 13.23 24.39 -6.97
CA HIS A 319 13.22 25.46 -5.95
C HIS A 319 14.58 26.19 -5.81
N HIS A 320 15.61 25.73 -6.53
CA HIS A 320 16.91 26.39 -6.65
C HIS A 320 16.99 27.18 -7.95
#